data_AF-A0A7K4FFF6-F1
#
_entry.id   AF-A0A7K4FFF6-F1
#
_cell.length_a   1.000
_cell.length_b   1.000
_cell.length_c   1.000
_cell.angle_alpha   90.00
_cell.angle_beta   90.00
_cell.angle_gamma   90.00
#
_symmetry.space_group_name_H-M   'P 1'
#
loop_
_entity.id
_entity.type
_entity.pdbx_description
1 polymer ?
#
loop_
_entity_poly.entity_id
_entity_poly.type
_entity_poly.pdbx_seq_one_letter_code
_entity_poly.pdbx_strand_id
1 'polypeptide(L)' 'RDRKFCGNCGKPLSSKRVCPGCGKDAEPGVKFCGSCGASLA' A
#
# COMPACT_ATOMS: atom_id res chain seq x y z
N ARG A 1 3.85 4.34 -22.33
CA ARG A 1 3.42 3.15 -21.56
C ARG A 1 3.52 3.51 -20.09
N ASP A 2 2.44 3.34 -19.33
CA ASP A 2 2.28 3.75 -17.95
C ASP A 2 3.33 3.08 -17.05
N ARG A 3 4.26 3.87 -16.52
CA ARG A 3 5.30 3.35 -15.64
C ARG A 3 4.73 3.29 -14.22
N LYS A 4 4.20 2.11 -13.85
CA LYS A 4 3.67 1.80 -12.50
C LYS A 4 4.77 1.54 -11.45
N PHE A 5 6.03 1.48 -11.85
CA PHE A 5 7.18 1.17 -10.99
C PHE A 5 8.37 2.08 -11.31
N CYS A 6 9.15 2.46 -10.30
CA CYS A 6 10.31 3.34 -10.46
C CYS A 6 11.40 2.65 -11.28
N GLY A 7 11.78 3.22 -12.43
CA GLY A 7 12.80 2.63 -13.31
C GLY A 7 14.24 2.66 -12.78
N ASN A 8 14.49 3.27 -11.62
CA ASN A 8 15.80 3.38 -10.99
C ASN A 8 15.97 2.41 -9.80
N CYS A 9 14.89 2.06 -9.09
CA CYS A 9 14.94 1.20 -7.89
C CYS A 9 13.80 0.16 -7.77
N GLY A 10 12.91 0.08 -8.76
CA GLY A 10 11.86 -0.95 -8.87
C GLY A 10 10.62 -0.79 -7.98
N LYS A 11 10.59 0.18 -7.05
CA LYS A 11 9.44 0.35 -6.13
C LYS A 11 8.17 0.80 -6.86
N PRO A 12 6.97 0.31 -6.49
CA PRO A 12 5.71 0.69 -7.12
C PRO A 12 5.47 2.19 -6.94
N LEU A 13 5.18 2.87 -8.05
CA LEU A 13 4.75 4.28 -8.11
C LEU A 13 3.26 4.43 -7.73
N SER A 14 2.57 3.32 -7.51
CA SER A 14 1.23 3.34 -6.93
C SER A 14 1.36 3.46 -5.41
N SER A 15 1.03 4.64 -4.88
CA SER A 15 1.01 4.98 -3.45
C SER A 15 -0.10 4.27 -2.65
N LYS A 16 -0.49 3.07 -3.08
CA LYS A 16 -1.40 2.22 -2.33
C LYS A 16 -0.61 1.70 -1.13
N ARG A 17 -1.00 2.14 0.07
CA ARG A 17 -0.41 1.59 1.29
C ARG A 17 -0.74 0.10 1.30
N VAL A 18 0.21 -0.72 1.72
CA VAL A 18 -0.03 -2.12 1.97
C VAL A 18 -0.07 -2.31 3.47
N CYS A 19 -1.07 -3.05 3.96
CA CYS A 19 -1.19 -3.38 5.36
C CYS A 19 0.01 -4.26 5.78
N PRO A 20 0.82 -3.86 6.77
CA PRO A 20 1.93 -4.68 7.24
C PRO A 20 1.47 -5.94 7.99
N GLY A 21 0.24 -5.95 8.49
CA GLY A 21 -0.31 -7.09 9.24
C GLY A 21 -0.84 -8.23 8.35
N CYS A 22 -1.43 -7.91 7.18
CA CYS A 22 -2.02 -8.93 6.29
C CYS A 22 -1.61 -8.85 4.83
N GLY A 23 -0.81 -7.84 4.44
CA GLY A 23 -0.34 -7.65 3.07
C GLY A 23 -1.41 -7.16 2.08
N LYS A 24 -2.63 -6.85 2.53
CA LYS A 24 -3.67 -6.29 1.66
C LYS A 24 -3.51 -4.79 1.46
N ASP A 25 -4.03 -4.31 0.33
CA ASP A 25 -4.16 -2.88 0.08
C ASP A 25 -4.93 -2.17 1.19
N ALA A 26 -4.28 -1.18 1.77
CA ALA A 26 -4.87 -0.19 2.64
C ALA A 26 -5.25 1.04 1.81
N GLU A 27 -6.48 1.51 2.01
CA GLU A 27 -6.88 2.79 1.46
C GLU A 27 -6.07 3.92 2.11
N PRO A 28 -5.70 4.96 1.33
CA PRO A 28 -5.01 6.11 1.88
C PRO A 28 -5.93 6.83 2.88
N GLY A 29 -5.45 7.02 4.11
CA GLY A 29 -6.18 7.76 5.15
C GLY A 29 -6.96 6.89 6.15
N VAL A 30 -6.96 5.57 6.01
CA VAL A 30 -7.53 4.68 7.03
C VAL A 30 -6.55 4.44 8.18
N LYS A 31 -7.05 4.50 9.42
CA LYS A 31 -6.24 4.23 10.64
C LYS A 31 -6.07 2.73 10.91
N PHE A 32 -6.98 1.91 10.38
CA PHE A 32 -7.02 0.48 10.58
C PHE A 32 -7.32 -0.23 9.26
N CYS A 33 -6.79 -1.44 9.12
CA CYS A 33 -7.06 -2.27 7.97
C CYS A 33 -8.49 -2.81 8.04
N GLY A 34 -9.33 -2.49 7.06
CA GLY A 34 -10.69 -3.02 6.99
C GLY A 34 -10.78 -4.54 6.80
N SER A 35 -9.68 -5.21 6.47
CA SER A 35 -9.66 -6.68 6.30
C SER A 35 -9.19 -7.46 7.53
N CYS A 36 -8.19 -6.96 8.26
CA CYS A 36 -7.62 -7.69 9.41
C CYS A 36 -7.66 -6.89 10.72
N GLY A 37 -8.08 -5.63 10.70
CA GLY A 37 -8.12 -4.75 11.87
C GLY A 37 -6.75 -4.22 12.31
N ALA A 38 -5.65 -4.57 11.64
CA ALA A 38 -4.32 -4.09 12.00
C ALA A 38 -4.22 -2.56 11.90
N SER A 39 -3.54 -1.94 12.87
CA SER A 39 -3.27 -0.50 12.85
C SER A 39 -2.37 -0.14 11.68
N LEU A 40 -2.85 0.79 10.84
CA LEU A 40 -2.17 1.33 9.66
C LEU A 40 -1.66 2.77 9.87
N ALA A 41 -1.90 3.28 11.08
CA ALA A 41 -1.44 4.57 11.58
C ALA A 41 0.09 4.67 11.49
#